data_AF-A0A5C4WRP9-F1
#
_entry.id   AF-A0A5C4WRP9-F1
#
_cell.length_a   1.000
_cell.length_b   1.000
_cell.length_c   1.000
_cell.angle_alpha   90.00
_cell.angle_beta   90.00
_cell.angle_gamma   90.00
#
_symmetry.space_group_name_H-M   'P 1'
#
loop_
_entity.id
_entity.type
_entity.pdbx_description
1 polymer ?
#
loop_
_entity_poly.entity_id
_entity_poly.type
_entity_poly.pdbx_seq_one_letter_code
_entity_poly.pdbx_strand_id
1 'polypeptide(L)'
;LKRFKSLTNGHHIIMGRKTFESFPKPLPNRTHIVITRQHDYKVPDGVIVVHNMEDALDAAKRDKQPFIIGGGEIYKQSMGIADKIEITRVHHNFPHADTFFPNID
;
A
#
# COMPACT_ATOMS: atom_id res chain seq x y z
N LEU A 1 1.33 -11.72 9.41
CA LEU A 1 2.53 -10.89 9.13
C LEU A 1 3.66 -11.62 8.38
N LYS A 2 4.05 -12.86 8.74
CA LYS A 2 5.15 -13.59 8.06
C LYS A 2 5.02 -13.62 6.52
N ARG A 3 3.84 -13.98 6.01
CA ARG A 3 3.53 -13.99 4.56
C ARG A 3 3.71 -12.63 3.90
N PHE A 4 3.10 -11.57 4.44
CA PHE A 4 3.23 -10.20 3.94
C PHE A 4 4.70 -9.75 3.86
N LYS A 5 5.49 -10.01 4.92
CA LYS A 5 6.93 -9.71 4.92
C LYS A 5 7.66 -10.47 3.83
N SER A 6 7.38 -11.76 3.66
CA SER A 6 8.03 -12.59 2.64
C SER A 6 7.73 -12.12 1.22
N LEU A 7 6.49 -11.72 0.95
CA LEU A 7 6.08 -11.27 -0.39
C LEU A 7 6.66 -9.90 -0.75
N THR A 8 6.66 -8.96 0.21
CA THR A 8 6.99 -7.55 -0.07
C THR A 8 8.47 -7.20 0.15
N ASN A 9 9.28 -8.11 0.71
CA ASN A 9 10.68 -7.81 0.99
C ASN A 9 11.48 -7.60 -0.30
N GLY A 10 12.22 -6.50 -0.39
CA GLY A 10 12.97 -6.10 -1.57
C GLY A 10 12.17 -5.34 -2.62
N HIS A 11 10.87 -5.14 -2.37
CA HIS A 11 9.96 -4.49 -3.32
C HIS A 11 9.48 -3.10 -2.87
N HIS A 12 8.91 -2.37 -3.82
CA HIS A 12 8.22 -1.11 -3.63
C HIS A 12 6.82 -1.40 -3.11
N ILE A 13 6.43 -0.67 -2.07
CA ILE A 13 5.12 -0.79 -1.45
C ILE A 13 4.38 0.54 -1.56
N ILE A 14 3.23 0.51 -2.23
CA ILE A 14 2.38 1.66 -2.50
C ILE A 14 1.24 1.67 -1.48
N MET A 15 1.06 2.81 -0.82
CA MET A 15 0.04 2.95 0.22
C MET A 15 -0.47 4.38 0.36
N GLY A 16 -1.58 4.53 1.08
CA GLY A 16 -2.11 5.84 1.45
C GLY A 16 -1.46 6.36 2.73
N ARG A 17 -1.48 7.69 2.91
CA ARG A 17 -0.94 8.37 4.10
C ARG A 17 -1.32 7.71 5.44
N LYS A 18 -2.62 7.45 5.66
CA LYS A 18 -3.12 6.84 6.91
C LYS A 18 -2.53 5.45 7.17
N THR A 19 -2.28 4.66 6.12
CA THR A 19 -1.66 3.34 6.23
C THR A 19 -0.19 3.49 6.60
N PHE A 20 0.53 4.43 6.00
CA PHE A 20 1.91 4.72 6.36
C PHE A 20 2.04 5.19 7.83
N GLU A 21 1.15 6.08 8.28
CA GLU A 21 1.09 6.58 9.67
C GLU A 21 0.77 5.49 10.70
N SER A 22 0.17 4.37 10.28
CA SER A 22 -0.10 3.23 11.16
C SER A 22 1.16 2.43 11.51
N PHE A 23 2.27 2.62 10.77
CA PHE A 23 3.51 1.94 11.06
C PHE A 23 4.28 2.64 12.17
N PRO A 24 4.79 1.90 13.18
CA PRO A 24 5.63 2.50 14.21
C PRO A 24 6.97 3.02 13.68
N LYS A 25 7.42 2.47 12.53
CA LYS A 25 8.60 2.90 11.77
C LYS A 25 8.53 2.35 10.34
N PRO A 26 9.25 2.95 9.38
CA PRO A 26 9.37 2.40 8.04
C PRO A 26 9.82 0.94 8.07
N LEU A 27 9.16 0.15 7.24
CA LEU A 27 9.44 -1.27 7.09
C LEU A 27 10.80 -1.46 6.38
N PRO A 28 11.75 -2.23 6.95
CA PRO A 28 13.09 -2.37 6.38
C PRO A 28 13.06 -3.12 5.04
N ASN A 29 14.07 -2.87 4.19
CA ASN A 29 14.27 -3.48 2.87
C ASN A 29 13.09 -3.30 1.91
N ARG A 30 12.35 -2.20 2.04
CA ARG A 30 11.20 -1.85 1.19
C ARG A 30 11.25 -0.37 0.88
N THR A 31 11.00 -0.03 -0.38
CA THR A 31 10.81 1.37 -0.80
C THR A 31 9.36 1.74 -0.53
N HIS A 32 9.10 2.74 0.30
CA HIS A 32 7.75 3.19 0.60
C HIS A 32 7.33 4.27 -0.40
N ILE A 33 6.17 4.09 -1.02
CA ILE A 33 5.54 5.08 -1.89
C ILE A 33 4.21 5.46 -1.24
N VAL A 34 4.11 6.71 -0.79
CA VAL A 34 2.97 7.22 -0.03
C VAL A 34 2.17 8.18 -0.90
N ILE A 35 0.92 7.82 -1.17
CA ILE A 35 -0.05 8.68 -1.86
C ILE A 35 -0.75 9.57 -0.83
N THR A 36 -0.68 10.88 -1.05
CA THR A 36 -1.34 11.88 -0.20
C THR A 36 -1.73 13.13 -0.99
N ARG A 37 -2.82 13.79 -0.59
CA ARG A 37 -3.20 15.11 -1.10
C ARG A 37 -2.49 16.26 -0.39
N GLN A 38 -1.74 15.96 0.66
CA GLN A 38 -1.02 16.94 1.45
C GLN A 38 0.39 17.16 0.87
N HIS A 39 0.60 18.30 0.20
CA HIS A 39 1.86 18.60 -0.48
C HIS A 39 3.05 18.88 0.46
N ASP A 40 2.78 19.30 1.70
CA ASP A 40 3.81 19.58 2.71
C ASP A 40 4.08 18.38 3.64
N TYR A 41 3.56 17.19 3.30
CA TYR A 41 3.67 15.99 4.12
C TYR A 41 5.13 15.57 4.30
N LYS A 42 5.60 15.57 5.56
CA LYS A 42 6.97 15.22 5.92
C LYS A 42 7.08 13.73 6.18
N VAL A 43 8.08 13.11 5.56
CA VAL A 43 8.41 11.69 5.73
C VAL A 43 9.90 11.53 6.04
N PRO A 44 10.30 10.44 6.70
CA PRO A 44 11.71 10.09 6.83
C PRO A 44 12.39 9.89 5.47
N ASP A 45 13.72 9.97 5.46
CA ASP A 45 14.52 9.70 4.27
C ASP A 45 14.24 8.31 3.69
N GLY A 46 14.24 8.22 2.35
CA GLY A 46 13.98 6.97 1.62
C GLY A 46 12.50 6.63 1.42
N VAL A 47 11.59 7.49 1.86
CA VAL A 47 10.15 7.39 1.55
C VAL A 47 9.83 8.35 0.41
N ILE A 48 9.14 7.85 -0.62
CA ILE A 48 8.71 8.61 -1.78
C ILE A 48 7.27 9.09 -1.52
N VAL A 49 7.02 10.39 -1.68
CA VAL A 49 5.68 10.98 -1.58
C VAL A 49 5.20 11.35 -2.96
N VAL A 50 3.97 10.95 -3.29
CA VAL A 50 3.29 11.23 -4.56
C VAL A 50 1.83 11.62 -4.31
N HIS A 51 1.14 12.10 -5.35
CA HIS A 51 -0.17 12.74 -5.19
C HIS A 51 -1.33 12.05 -5.90
N ASN A 52 -1.05 11.01 -6.69
CA ASN A 52 -2.04 10.19 -7.38
C ASN A 52 -1.49 8.76 -7.62
N MET A 53 -2.32 7.89 -8.19
CA MET A 53 -1.96 6.50 -8.43
C MET A 53 -0.95 6.38 -9.58
N GLU A 54 -1.09 7.18 -10.63
CA GLU A 54 -0.22 7.17 -11.80
C GLU A 54 1.23 7.47 -11.42
N ASP A 55 1.46 8.51 -10.62
CA ASP A 55 2.78 8.89 -10.09
C ASP A 55 3.35 7.80 -9.19
N ALA A 56 2.51 7.09 -8.43
CA ALA A 56 2.95 5.97 -7.60
C ALA A 56 3.45 4.80 -8.46
N LEU A 57 2.78 4.51 -9.57
CA LEU A 57 3.20 3.48 -10.52
C LEU A 57 4.49 3.89 -11.24
N ASP A 58 4.63 5.16 -11.65
CA ASP A 58 5.88 5.63 -12.26
C ASP A 58 7.06 5.56 -11.29
N ALA A 59 6.86 5.94 -10.03
CA ALA A 59 7.87 5.81 -8.98
C ALA A 59 8.27 4.34 -8.74
N ALA A 60 7.33 3.40 -8.96
CA ALA A 60 7.54 1.97 -8.81
C ALA A 60 8.06 1.26 -10.08
N LYS A 61 8.17 1.94 -11.23
CA LYS A 61 8.39 1.30 -12.55
C LYS A 61 9.65 0.44 -12.69
N ARG A 62 10.65 0.66 -11.83
CA ARG A 62 11.90 -0.12 -11.82
C ARG A 62 11.76 -1.42 -11.05
N ASP A 63 10.70 -1.56 -10.26
CA ASP A 63 10.32 -2.80 -9.62
C ASP A 63 9.50 -3.65 -10.58
N LYS A 64 9.87 -4.92 -10.74
CA LYS A 64 9.12 -5.87 -11.56
C LYS A 64 7.83 -6.33 -10.88
N GLN A 65 7.72 -6.15 -9.56
CA GLN A 65 6.59 -6.61 -8.77
C GLN A 65 6.30 -5.65 -7.60
N PRO A 66 5.84 -4.43 -7.87
CA PRO A 66 5.41 -3.53 -6.81
C PRO A 66 4.12 -4.03 -6.16
N PHE A 67 3.92 -3.70 -4.88
CA PHE A 67 2.76 -4.13 -4.11
C PHE A 67 1.94 -2.94 -3.65
N ILE A 68 0.64 -2.96 -3.95
CA ILE A 68 -0.32 -2.03 -3.37
C ILE A 68 -0.83 -2.64 -2.07
N ILE A 69 -0.61 -1.94 -0.95
CA ILE A 69 -0.86 -2.47 0.40
C ILE A 69 -2.00 -1.76 1.13
N GLY A 70 -2.74 -0.91 0.41
CA GLY A 70 -3.95 -0.25 0.89
C GLY A 70 -3.75 1.14 1.48
N GLY A 71 -4.65 1.68 2.30
CA GLY A 71 -5.89 1.05 2.80
C GLY A 71 -7.05 1.04 1.81
N GLY A 72 -8.29 1.06 2.31
CA GLY A 72 -9.50 0.87 1.50
C GLY A 72 -9.61 1.77 0.27
N GLU A 73 -9.27 3.06 0.39
CA GLU A 73 -9.30 4.00 -0.73
C GLU A 73 -8.28 3.68 -1.83
N ILE A 74 -7.05 3.32 -1.43
CA ILE A 74 -5.99 2.94 -2.37
C ILE A 74 -6.33 1.60 -3.05
N TYR A 75 -6.92 0.66 -2.31
CA TYR A 75 -7.43 -0.57 -2.93
C TYR A 75 -8.49 -0.28 -3.98
N LYS A 76 -9.49 0.58 -3.69
CA LYS A 76 -10.53 0.96 -4.66
C LYS A 76 -9.93 1.53 -5.95
N GLN A 77 -8.97 2.44 -5.83
CA GLN A 77 -8.31 3.06 -6.98
C GLN A 77 -7.45 2.08 -7.80
N SER A 78 -7.03 0.97 -7.21
CA SER A 78 -6.10 0.02 -7.84
C SER A 78 -6.74 -1.25 -8.39
N MET A 79 -8.01 -1.52 -8.09
CA MET A 79 -8.69 -2.75 -8.55
C MET A 79 -8.66 -2.92 -10.07
N GLY A 80 -8.79 -1.83 -10.84
CA GLY A 80 -8.82 -1.88 -12.30
C GLY A 80 -7.45 -2.00 -12.98
N ILE A 81 -6.36 -1.89 -12.22
CA ILE A 81 -4.99 -1.89 -12.77
C ILE A 81 -4.10 -2.99 -12.19
N ALA A 82 -4.57 -3.72 -11.18
CA ALA A 82 -3.81 -4.76 -10.52
C ALA A 82 -3.87 -6.07 -11.31
N ASP A 83 -2.70 -6.67 -11.60
CA ASP A 83 -2.63 -7.96 -12.29
C ASP A 83 -2.95 -9.15 -11.35
N LYS A 84 -2.71 -9.00 -10.04
CA LYS A 84 -2.82 -10.08 -9.06
C LYS A 84 -3.20 -9.59 -7.68
N ILE A 85 -4.03 -10.37 -6.98
CA ILE A 85 -4.42 -10.12 -5.58
C ILE A 85 -3.83 -11.20 -4.67
N GLU A 86 -2.95 -10.80 -3.74
CA GLU A 86 -2.38 -11.69 -2.71
C GLU A 86 -3.21 -11.69 -1.41
N ILE A 87 -4.43 -12.23 -1.46
CA ILE A 87 -5.40 -12.17 -0.35
C ILE A 87 -5.10 -13.12 0.81
N THR A 88 -5.34 -12.67 2.04
CA THR A 88 -5.40 -13.52 3.25
C THR A 88 -6.79 -13.43 3.84
N ARG A 89 -7.54 -14.54 3.88
CA ARG A 89 -8.88 -14.60 4.47
C ARG A 89 -8.77 -15.00 5.94
N VAL A 90 -9.32 -14.18 6.84
CA VAL A 90 -9.39 -14.46 8.28
C VAL A 90 -10.84 -14.82 8.59
N HIS A 91 -11.10 -16.05 9.02
CA HIS A 91 -12.44 -16.53 9.32
C HIS A 91 -12.87 -16.08 10.72
N HIS A 92 -13.20 -14.80 10.83
CA HIS A 92 -13.64 -14.17 12.07
C HIS A 92 -14.60 -13.02 11.79
N ASN A 93 -15.52 -12.77 12.71
CA ASN A 93 -16.49 -11.68 12.61
C ASN A 93 -16.00 -10.50 13.44
N PHE A 94 -15.75 -9.36 12.80
CA PHE A 94 -15.34 -8.13 13.46
C PHE A 94 -16.55 -7.18 13.52
N PRO A 95 -17.20 -7.00 14.69
CA PRO A 95 -18.45 -6.24 14.80
C PRO A 95 -18.31 -4.73 14.54
N HIS A 96 -17.09 -4.18 14.62
CA HIS A 96 -16.82 -2.75 14.51
C HIS A 96 -15.84 -2.43 13.37
N ALA A 97 -16.08 -2.99 12.19
CA ALA A 97 -15.28 -2.68 11.00
C ALA A 97 -15.77 -1.38 10.32
N ASP A 98 -14.84 -0.46 10.04
CA ASP A 98 -15.09 0.82 9.38
C ASP A 98 -14.49 0.93 7.97
N THR A 99 -13.63 -0.04 7.62
CA THR A 99 -12.87 -0.08 6.37
C THR A 99 -13.01 -1.46 5.75
N PHE A 100 -13.44 -1.49 4.50
CA PHE A 100 -13.68 -2.73 3.76
C PHE A 100 -12.77 -2.81 2.53
N PHE A 101 -12.31 -4.02 2.22
CA PHE A 101 -11.68 -4.29 0.94
C PHE A 101 -12.75 -4.17 -0.17
N PRO A 102 -12.41 -3.69 -1.39
CA PRO A 102 -13.34 -3.67 -2.52
C PRO A 102 -13.90 -5.06 -2.82
N ASN A 103 -15.11 -5.13 -3.39
CA ASN A 103 -15.65 -6.41 -3.86
C ASN A 103 -14.73 -6.99 -4.95
N ILE A 104 -14.54 -8.30 -4.88
CA ILE A 104 -13.87 -9.09 -5.91
C ILE A 104 -14.98 -9.89 -6.59
N ASP A 105 -15.15 -9.68 -7.89
CA ASP A 105 -16.12 -10.41 -8.73
C ASP A 105 -15.56 -11.76 -9.20
#